data_AF-A0A953M803-F1
#
_entry.id   AF-A0A953M803-F1
#
_cell.length_a   1.000
_cell.length_b   1.000
_cell.length_c   1.000
_cell.angle_alpha   90.00
_cell.angle_beta   90.00
_cell.angle_gamma   90.00
#
_symmetry.space_group_name_H-M   'P 1'
#
loop_
_entity.id
_entity.type
_entity.pdbx_description
1 polymer ?
#
loop_
_entity_poly.entity_id
_entity_poly.type
_entity_poly.pdbx_seq_one_letter_code
_entity_poly.pdbx_strand_id
1 'polypeptide(L)' 'AVELGARHGFTAMRTNRDDRSTWLLADFVDVVTHLFEPNTRAYYDIEMLWGDAPRIEWRRPGNNSTDGDEG' A
#
# COMPACT_ATOMS: atom_id res chain seq x y z
N ALA A 1 -4.06 4.81 -5.47
CA ALA A 1 -4.56 4.69 -4.09
C ALA A 1 -5.66 5.71 -3.81
N VAL A 2 -5.36 7.02 -3.90
CA VAL A 2 -6.33 8.10 -3.60
C VAL A 2 -7.62 8.00 -4.42
N GLU A 3 -7.54 7.90 -5.75
CA GLU A 3 -8.72 7.77 -6.60
C GLU A 3 -9.53 6.50 -6.33
N LEU A 4 -8.84 5.40 -5.99
CA LEU A 4 -9.50 4.15 -5.64
C LEU A 4 -10.25 4.31 -4.32
N GLY A 5 -9.62 4.91 -3.30
CA GLY A 5 -10.27 5.23 -2.04
C GLY A 5 -11.52 6.08 -2.25
N ALA A 6 -11.42 7.17 -3.02
CA ALA A 6 -12.54 8.05 -3.31
C ALA A 6 -13.73 7.31 -3.95
N ARG A 7 -13.49 6.39 -4.90
CA ARG A 7 -14.55 5.55 -5.49
C ARG A 7 -15.25 4.64 -4.49
N HIS A 8 -14.61 4.32 -3.38
CA HIS A 8 -15.16 3.48 -2.31
C HIS A 8 -15.62 4.29 -1.08
N GLY A 9 -15.70 5.62 -1.19
CA GLY A 9 -16.12 6.49 -0.09
C GLY A 9 -15.02 6.82 0.92
N PHE A 10 -13.78 6.40 0.67
CA PHE A 10 -12.61 6.66 1.52
C PHE A 10 -11.71 7.72 0.89
N THR A 11 -12.03 9.00 1.13
CA THR A 11 -11.21 10.11 0.62
C THR A 11 -9.95 10.25 1.47
N ALA A 12 -8.79 10.44 0.84
CA ALA A 12 -7.56 10.71 1.57
C ALA A 12 -7.67 12.06 2.28
N MET A 13 -7.46 12.08 3.58
CA MET A 13 -7.41 13.30 4.40
C MET A 13 -6.19 14.14 4.01
N ARG A 14 -5.05 13.49 3.79
CA ARG A 14 -3.82 14.16 3.36
C ARG A 14 -2.99 13.29 2.43
N THR A 15 -2.29 13.94 1.52
CA THR A 15 -1.24 13.32 0.72
C THR A 15 0.07 14.09 0.87
N ASN A 16 1.19 13.38 0.82
CA ASN A 16 2.53 13.96 0.79
C ASN A 16 3.38 13.20 -0.23
N ARG A 17 4.38 13.87 -0.77
CA ARG A 17 5.33 13.34 -1.74
C ARG A 17 6.65 14.09 -1.59
N ASP A 18 7.76 13.38 -1.67
CA ASP A 18 9.09 13.97 -1.76
C ASP A 18 9.34 14.61 -3.15
N ASP A 19 10.36 15.45 -3.25
CA ASP A 19 10.67 16.16 -4.50
C ASP A 19 10.93 15.21 -5.68
N ARG A 20 11.45 14.02 -5.40
CA ARG A 20 11.78 13.01 -6.41
C ARG A 20 10.69 11.98 -6.65
N SER A 21 9.54 12.09 -6.00
CA SER A 21 8.44 11.12 -6.10
C SER A 21 8.81 9.69 -5.71
N THR A 22 9.87 9.49 -4.95
CA THR A 22 10.34 8.16 -4.52
C THR A 22 9.61 7.66 -3.28
N TRP A 23 8.92 8.56 -2.55
CA TRP A 23 8.02 8.22 -1.46
C TRP A 23 6.74 9.04 -1.57
N LEU A 24 5.62 8.33 -1.73
CA LEU A 24 4.28 8.89 -1.62
C LEU A 24 3.61 8.39 -0.34
N LEU A 25 2.97 9.31 0.38
CA LEU A 25 2.17 9.02 1.55
C LEU A 25 0.71 9.42 1.28
N ALA A 26 -0.23 8.55 1.64
CA ALA A 26 -1.65 8.87 1.67
C ALA A 26 -2.25 8.46 3.02
N ASP A 27 -2.86 9.43 3.70
CA ASP A 27 -3.50 9.28 5.00
C ASP A 27 -5.03 9.24 4.81
N PHE A 28 -5.66 8.14 5.25
CA PHE A 28 -7.11 7.94 5.24
C PHE A 28 -7.69 7.87 6.66
N VAL A 29 -6.99 8.37 7.67
CA VAL A 29 -7.33 8.30 9.11
C VAL A 29 -7.23 6.88 9.68
N ASP A 30 -8.03 5.94 9.19
CA ASP A 30 -8.04 4.55 9.66
C ASP A 30 -6.86 3.73 9.08
N VAL A 31 -6.39 4.12 7.90
CA VAL A 31 -5.30 3.45 7.17
C VAL A 31 -4.35 4.50 6.59
N VAL A 32 -3.05 4.26 6.71
CA VAL A 32 -2.00 5.06 6.07
C VAL A 32 -1.26 4.21 5.04
N THR A 33 -1.22 4.66 3.80
CA THR A 33 -0.52 3.97 2.71
C THR A 33 0.82 4.63 2.43
N HIS A 34 1.88 3.82 2.44
CA HIS A 34 3.23 4.21 2.03
C HIS A 34 3.56 3.54 0.69
N LEU A 35 3.86 4.33 -0.34
CA LEU A 35 4.35 3.82 -1.62
C LEU A 35 5.78 4.30 -1.81
N PHE A 36 6.70 3.35 -1.90
CA PHE A 36 8.13 3.60 -2.02
C PHE A 36 8.69 3.05 -3.34
N GLU A 37 9.71 3.73 -3.88
CA GLU A 37 10.69 3.07 -4.75
C GLU A 37 11.53 2.05 -3.95
N PRO A 38 12.05 0.97 -4.58
CA PRO A 38 12.75 -0.10 -3.87
C PRO A 38 13.95 0.38 -3.03
N ASN A 39 14.80 1.26 -3.59
CA ASN A 39 15.97 1.77 -2.88
C ASN A 39 15.59 2.68 -1.72
N THR A 40 14.56 3.50 -1.89
CA THR A 40 14.03 4.38 -0.84
C THR A 40 13.40 3.57 0.29
N ARG A 41 12.67 2.49 -0.03
CA ARG A 41 12.13 1.53 0.95
C ARG A 41 13.23 0.91 1.80
N ALA A 42 14.29 0.41 1.16
CA ALA A 42 15.43 -0.21 1.84
C ALA A 42 16.21 0.80 2.69
N TYR A 43 16.31 2.06 2.25
CA TYR A 43 16.99 3.12 3.01
C TYR A 43 16.24 3.48 4.30
N TYR A 44 14.92 3.65 4.23
CA TYR A 44 14.13 4.06 5.39
C TYR A 44 13.76 2.90 6.31
N ASP A 45 13.57 1.70 5.76
CA ASP A 45 13.31 0.45 6.48
C ASP A 45 12.27 0.56 7.62
N ILE A 46 11.20 1.34 7.37
CA ILE A 46 10.19 1.63 8.40
C ILE A 46 9.33 0.40 8.75
N GLU A 47 9.46 -0.71 8.02
CA GLU A 47 8.79 -1.97 8.32
C GLU A 47 9.18 -2.51 9.69
N MET A 48 10.42 -2.27 10.11
CA MET A 48 10.92 -2.66 11.42
C MET A 48 10.12 -2.02 12.56
N LEU A 49 9.55 -0.82 12.35
CA LEU A 49 8.69 -0.16 13.35
C LEU A 49 7.39 -0.93 13.61
N TRP A 50 6.95 -1.74 12.63
CA TRP A 50 5.70 -2.48 12.68
C TRP A 50 5.93 -3.99 12.74
N GLY A 51 7.15 -4.43 13.09
CA GLY A 51 7.53 -5.85 13.07
C GLY A 51 6.63 -6.73 13.95
N ASP A 52 6.16 -6.19 15.08
CA ASP A 52 5.27 -6.90 16.02
C ASP A 52 3.77 -6.74 15.69
N ALA A 53 3.41 -5.95 14.67
CA ALA A 53 2.02 -5.74 14.31
C ALA A 53 1.46 -6.97 13.56
N PRO A 54 0.19 -7.36 13.82
CA PRO A 54 -0.44 -8.44 13.07
C PRO A 54 -0.44 -8.16 11.57
N ARG A 55 0.02 -9.14 10.78
CA ARG A 55 -0.02 -9.06 9.32
C ARG A 55 -1.39 -9.49 8.82
N ILE A 56 -2.04 -8.62 8.06
CA ILE A 56 -3.28 -8.94 7.38
C ILE A 56 -2.94 -9.55 6.02
N GLU A 57 -3.26 -10.84 5.85
CA GLU A 57 -3.19 -11.51 4.54
C GLU A 57 -4.16 -10.83 3.57
N TRP A 58 -3.63 -10.08 2.61
CA TRP A 58 -4.44 -9.35 1.64
C TRP A 58 -4.28 -9.95 0.24
N ARG A 59 -5.42 -10.22 -0.41
CA ARG A 59 -5.48 -10.66 -1.80
C ARG A 59 -6.25 -9.64 -2.62
N ARG A 60 -5.70 -9.28 -3.79
CA ARG A 60 -6.42 -8.42 -4.74
C ARG A 60 -7.68 -9.15 -5.24
N PRO A 61 -8.89 -8.59 -5.06
CA PRO A 61 -10.10 -9.18 -5.64
C PRO A 61 -9.96 -9.25 -7.17
N GLY A 62 -10.12 -10.45 -7.75
CA GLY A 62 -10.07 -10.68 -9.20
C GLY A 62 -8.86 -11.46 -9.74
N ASN A 63 -7.94 -11.97 -8.90
CA ASN A 63 -6.90 -12.91 -9.34
C ASN A 63 -7.32 -14.38 -9.10
N ASN A 64 -8.40 -14.82 -9.74
CA ASN A 64 -8.62 -16.26 -9.88
C ASN A 64 -7.76 -16.77 -11.04
N SER A 65 -6.49 -17.06 -10.77
CA SER A 65 -5.72 -17.99 -11.60
C SER A 65 -6.31 -19.38 -11.38
N THR A 66 -7.42 -19.67 -12.05
CA THR A 66 -7.65 -21.01 -12.59
C THR A 66 -6.65 -21.19 -13.72
N ASP A 67 -5.41 -21.51 -13.36
CA ASP A 67 -4.42 -22.09 -14.27
C ASP A 67 -3.84 -23.29 -13.52
N GLY A 68 -4.34 -24.48 -13.84
CA GLY A 68 -3.82 -25.75 -13.30
C GLY A 68 -4.86 -26.77 -12.81
N ASP A 69 -6.01 -26.89 -13.46
CA ASP A 69 -6.65 -28.21 -13.64
C ASP A 69 -6.24 -28.70 -15.03
N GLU A 70 -5.06 -29.31 -15.09
CA GLU A 70 -4.68 -30.28 -16.12
C GLU A 70 -3.90 -31.40 -15.44
N GLY A 71 -4.56 -32.55 -15.22
CA GLY A 71 -3.93 -33.87 -15.01
C GLY A 71 -3.72 -34.33 -13.58
#